data_AF-A0AAW2CXW6-F1
#
_entry.id   AF-A0AAW2CXW6-F1
#
_cell.length_a   1.000
_cell.length_b   1.000
_cell.length_c   1.000
_cell.angle_alpha   90.00
_cell.angle_beta   90.00
_cell.angle_gamma   90.00
#
_symmetry.space_group_name_H-M   'P 1'
#
loop_
_entity.id
_entity.type
_entity.pdbx_description
1 polymer ?
#
loop_
_entity_poly.entity_id
_entity_poly.type
_entity_poly.pdbx_seq_one_letter_code
_entity_poly.pdbx_strand_id
1 'polypeptide(L)'
;MAKYRYEMYLETGSEPSPIDCFKKFHTKKDGKEWATDHAKTLYERMDAIKDKVVSEGTKTNDYLIFREVVGEPSHGRVLGMGIGIKAKDVYGLTSSGKGCSKRCREDFTKEKEDLEARLREEMDSKLAKVVEKLKEKFAQKLQSMGIPQQSDIDAATMDGTSRDEEDNSNNNIEVENNSESDSEED
;
A
#
# COMPACT_ATOMS: atom_id res chain seq x y z
N MET A 1 17.30 -11.27 -16.30
CA MET A 1 16.53 -12.09 -15.33
C MET A 1 15.01 -11.94 -15.50
N ALA A 2 14.43 -10.75 -15.33
CA ALA A 2 12.97 -10.55 -15.42
C ALA A 2 12.35 -11.00 -16.76
N LYS A 3 12.97 -10.63 -17.88
CA LYS A 3 12.55 -11.05 -19.23
C LYS A 3 12.46 -12.58 -19.36
N TYR A 4 13.52 -13.30 -18.97
CA TYR A 4 13.56 -14.75 -19.02
C TYR A 4 12.46 -15.42 -18.18
N ARG A 5 12.19 -14.90 -16.97
CA ARG A 5 11.11 -15.45 -16.12
C ARG A 5 9.74 -15.32 -16.78
N TYR A 6 9.49 -14.17 -17.41
CA TYR A 6 8.26 -13.93 -18.14
C TYR A 6 8.12 -14.84 -19.37
N GLU A 7 9.19 -14.99 -20.16
CA GLU A 7 9.22 -15.90 -21.31
C GLU A 7 8.98 -17.36 -20.88
N MET A 8 9.66 -17.82 -19.84
CA MET A 8 9.46 -19.18 -19.29
C MET A 8 8.04 -19.40 -18.76
N TYR A 9 7.43 -18.39 -18.14
CA TYR A 9 6.04 -18.46 -17.70
C TYR A 9 5.08 -18.61 -18.88
N LEU A 10 5.33 -17.92 -20.00
CA LEU A 10 4.53 -18.08 -21.21
C LEU A 10 4.69 -19.47 -21.83
N GLU A 11 5.88 -20.06 -21.77
CA GLU A 11 6.16 -21.39 -22.33
C GLU A 11 5.62 -22.54 -21.47
N THR A 12 5.83 -22.48 -20.15
CA THR A 12 5.52 -23.59 -19.22
C THR A 12 4.25 -23.37 -18.39
N GLY A 13 3.68 -22.17 -18.41
CA GLY A 13 2.56 -21.77 -17.55
C GLY A 13 2.95 -21.56 -16.08
N SER A 14 4.24 -21.61 -15.74
CA SER A 14 4.74 -21.51 -14.36
C SER A 14 6.01 -20.65 -14.28
N GLU A 15 6.15 -19.88 -13.21
CA GLU A 15 7.37 -19.08 -13.01
C GLU A 15 8.53 -20.02 -12.62
N PRO A 16 9.70 -19.95 -13.30
CA PRO A 16 10.84 -20.77 -12.94
C PRO A 16 11.36 -20.42 -11.54
N SER A 17 11.80 -21.44 -10.80
CA SER A 17 12.31 -21.21 -9.44
C SER A 17 13.59 -20.35 -9.45
N PRO A 18 13.92 -19.64 -8.36
CA PRO A 18 15.19 -18.92 -8.23
C PRO A 18 16.42 -19.81 -8.45
N ILE A 19 16.32 -21.10 -8.09
CA ILE A 19 17.41 -22.08 -8.23
C ILE A 19 17.55 -22.52 -9.70
N ASP A 20 16.45 -22.70 -10.42
CA ASP A 20 16.48 -23.02 -11.86
C ASP A 20 17.03 -21.84 -12.65
N CYS A 21 16.60 -20.64 -12.28
CA CYS A 21 17.15 -19.40 -12.78
C CYS A 21 18.67 -19.33 -12.55
N PHE A 22 19.13 -19.60 -11.32
CA PHE A 22 20.55 -19.60 -11.00
C PHE A 22 21.33 -20.56 -11.90
N LYS A 23 20.87 -21.81 -12.04
CA LYS A 23 21.47 -22.80 -12.91
C LYS A 23 21.57 -22.29 -14.35
N LYS A 24 20.46 -21.80 -14.92
CA LYS A 24 20.41 -21.32 -16.31
C LYS A 24 21.42 -20.19 -16.58
N PHE A 25 21.57 -19.25 -15.66
CA PHE A 25 22.47 -18.09 -15.83
C PHE A 25 23.93 -18.39 -15.47
N HIS A 26 24.21 -19.50 -14.79
CA HIS A 26 25.57 -19.90 -14.39
C HIS A 26 26.06 -21.17 -15.08
N THR A 27 25.32 -21.69 -16.05
CA THR A 27 25.81 -22.71 -16.99
C THR A 27 26.14 -22.08 -18.34
N LYS A 28 27.14 -22.62 -19.04
CA LYS A 28 27.47 -22.23 -20.43
C LYS A 28 26.28 -22.51 -21.36
N LYS A 29 26.32 -21.98 -22.59
CA LYS A 29 25.24 -22.14 -23.59
C LYS A 29 24.80 -23.60 -23.78
N ASP A 30 25.73 -24.54 -23.61
CA ASP A 30 25.50 -25.97 -23.78
C ASP A 30 24.81 -26.64 -22.56
N GLY A 31 24.58 -25.89 -21.48
CA GLY A 31 23.88 -26.32 -20.27
C GLY A 31 24.60 -27.38 -19.42
N LYS A 32 25.71 -27.94 -19.91
CA LYS A 32 26.47 -29.03 -19.27
C LYS A 32 27.57 -28.55 -18.33
N GLU A 33 28.18 -27.42 -18.64
CA GLU A 33 29.34 -26.93 -17.91
C GLU A 33 29.00 -25.66 -17.14
N TRP A 34 29.47 -25.57 -15.90
CA TRP A 34 29.32 -24.38 -15.07
C TRP A 34 30.23 -23.27 -15.58
N ALA A 35 29.78 -22.03 -15.46
CA ALA A 35 30.55 -20.85 -15.82
C ALA A 35 31.72 -20.63 -14.85
N THR A 36 31.55 -21.00 -13.57
CA THR A 36 32.58 -20.93 -12.53
C THR A 36 32.42 -22.09 -11.55
N ASP A 37 33.54 -22.55 -10.97
CA ASP A 37 33.52 -23.56 -9.91
C ASP A 37 32.73 -23.10 -8.70
N HIS A 38 32.81 -21.80 -8.37
CA HIS A 38 32.04 -21.22 -7.28
C HIS A 38 30.53 -21.39 -7.48
N ALA A 39 30.02 -21.14 -8.70
CA ALA A 39 28.61 -21.32 -8.99
C ALA A 39 28.18 -22.79 -8.88
N LYS A 40 29.03 -23.71 -9.32
CA LYS A 40 28.81 -25.15 -9.15
C LYS A 40 28.66 -25.51 -7.66
N THR A 41 29.60 -25.08 -6.83
CA THR A 41 29.57 -25.34 -5.38
C THR A 41 28.33 -24.74 -4.71
N LEU A 42 27.90 -23.54 -5.12
CA LEU A 42 26.66 -22.94 -4.61
C LEU A 42 25.43 -23.79 -4.97
N TYR A 43 25.33 -24.23 -6.22
CA TYR A 43 24.21 -25.06 -6.66
C TYR A 43 24.16 -26.40 -5.93
N GLU A 44 25.31 -27.09 -5.79
CA GLU A 44 25.42 -28.35 -5.04
C GLU A 44 24.96 -28.17 -3.58
N ARG A 45 25.25 -27.01 -2.97
CA ARG A 45 24.80 -26.71 -1.61
C ARG A 45 23.29 -26.51 -1.52
N MET A 46 22.68 -25.88 -2.52
CA MET A 46 21.21 -25.75 -2.60
C MET A 46 20.55 -27.13 -2.75
N ASP A 47 21.12 -27.98 -3.61
CA ASP A 47 20.62 -29.34 -3.88
C ASP A 47 20.68 -30.20 -2.62
N ALA A 48 21.81 -30.16 -1.91
CA ALA A 48 21.97 -30.86 -0.63
C ALA A 48 20.98 -30.38 0.45
N ILE A 49 20.62 -29.08 0.47
CA ILE A 49 19.60 -28.56 1.38
C ILE A 49 18.21 -29.04 0.95
N LYS A 50 17.90 -29.07 -0.35
CA LYS A 50 16.63 -29.63 -0.84
C LYS A 50 16.48 -31.08 -0.41
N ASP A 51 17.50 -31.90 -0.59
CA ASP A 51 17.48 -33.31 -0.21
C ASP A 51 17.23 -33.51 1.29
N LYS A 52 17.87 -32.68 2.14
CA LYS A 52 17.63 -32.69 3.59
C LYS A 52 16.19 -32.33 3.94
N VAL A 53 15.66 -31.25 3.37
CA VAL A 53 14.27 -30.80 3.60
C VAL A 53 13.26 -31.86 3.16
N VAL A 54 13.52 -32.52 2.02
CA VAL A 54 12.70 -33.64 1.53
C VAL A 54 12.77 -34.82 2.50
N SER A 55 13.95 -35.15 3.03
CA SER A 55 14.09 -36.24 4.01
C SER A 55 13.42 -35.96 5.36
N GLU A 56 13.37 -34.68 5.76
CA GLU A 56 12.69 -34.22 6.98
C GLU A 56 11.16 -34.11 6.82
N GLY A 57 10.64 -34.32 5.60
CA GLY A 57 9.20 -34.26 5.30
C GLY A 57 8.61 -32.86 5.39
N THR A 58 9.44 -31.83 5.35
CA THR A 58 9.01 -30.42 5.42
C THR A 58 8.75 -29.87 4.02
N LYS A 59 7.86 -28.87 3.91
CA LYS A 59 7.55 -28.25 2.62
C LYS A 59 8.75 -27.45 2.10
N THR A 60 9.31 -27.87 0.96
CA THR A 60 10.45 -27.21 0.32
C THR A 60 10.07 -25.82 -0.20
N ASN A 61 10.86 -24.82 0.17
CA ASN A 61 10.77 -23.47 -0.36
C ASN A 61 12.09 -23.07 -1.02
N ASP A 62 12.13 -23.19 -2.34
CA ASP A 62 13.31 -22.91 -3.16
C ASP A 62 13.84 -21.47 -3.00
N TYR A 63 12.97 -20.51 -2.70
CA TYR A 63 13.39 -19.13 -2.46
C TYR A 63 14.18 -18.97 -1.16
N LEU A 64 13.75 -19.65 -0.09
CA LEU A 64 14.47 -19.63 1.19
C LEU A 64 15.82 -20.31 1.08
N ILE A 65 15.88 -21.48 0.41
CA ILE A 65 17.13 -22.20 0.16
C ILE A 65 18.09 -21.34 -0.66
N PHE A 66 17.58 -20.71 -1.72
CA PHE A 66 18.38 -19.83 -2.56
C PHE A 66 18.97 -18.65 -1.77
N ARG A 67 18.15 -17.99 -0.93
CA ARG A 67 18.59 -16.85 -0.10
C ARG A 67 19.60 -17.27 0.96
N GLU A 68 19.45 -18.44 1.56
CA GLU A 68 20.40 -18.99 2.53
C GLU A 68 21.78 -19.23 1.88
N VAL A 69 21.80 -19.76 0.65
CA VAL A 69 23.05 -20.17 0.00
C VAL A 69 23.75 -19.01 -0.74
N VAL A 70 23.00 -18.20 -1.48
CA VAL A 70 23.54 -17.06 -2.27
C VAL A 70 23.62 -15.79 -1.44
N GLY A 71 22.84 -15.71 -0.37
CA GLY A 71 22.68 -14.50 0.44
C GLY A 71 21.55 -13.60 -0.08
N GLU A 72 21.22 -12.61 0.74
CA GLU A 72 20.24 -11.60 0.38
C GLU A 72 20.74 -10.67 -0.74
N PRO A 73 19.82 -10.17 -1.59
CA PRO A 73 20.14 -9.06 -2.48
C PRO A 73 20.70 -7.91 -1.64
N SER A 74 21.97 -7.54 -1.84
CA SER A 74 22.56 -6.53 -0.98
C SER A 74 21.82 -5.20 -1.12
N HIS A 75 21.43 -4.62 0.00
CA HIS A 75 20.71 -3.37 0.05
C HIS A 75 21.48 -2.23 -0.64
N GLY A 76 20.77 -1.45 -1.45
CA GLY A 76 21.32 -0.25 -2.10
C GLY A 76 22.26 -0.50 -3.29
N ARG A 77 22.42 -1.73 -3.78
CA ARG A 77 23.07 -1.97 -5.09
C ARG A 77 22.09 -1.74 -6.24
N VAL A 78 22.55 -1.08 -7.30
CA VAL A 78 21.74 -0.91 -8.51
C VAL A 78 21.79 -2.20 -9.31
N LEU A 79 20.63 -2.83 -9.48
CA LEU A 79 20.51 -4.07 -10.22
C LEU A 79 20.97 -3.86 -11.67
N GLY A 80 21.88 -4.73 -12.16
CA GLY A 80 22.36 -4.70 -13.54
C GLY A 80 23.61 -3.83 -13.79
N MET A 81 24.09 -3.07 -12.79
CA MET A 81 25.29 -2.23 -12.93
C MET A 81 26.59 -2.92 -12.48
N GLY A 82 26.56 -4.22 -12.18
CA GLY A 82 27.73 -4.98 -11.74
C GLY A 82 27.96 -4.93 -10.22
N ILE A 83 29.04 -5.57 -9.79
CA ILE A 83 29.37 -5.72 -8.36
C ILE A 83 29.91 -4.39 -7.82
N GLY A 84 29.40 -3.97 -6.66
CA GLY A 84 29.93 -2.83 -5.90
C GLY A 84 29.27 -1.48 -6.21
N ILE A 85 28.54 -1.35 -7.33
CA ILE A 85 27.86 -0.10 -7.69
C ILE A 85 26.61 0.09 -6.84
N LYS A 86 26.64 1.10 -5.98
CA LYS A 86 25.50 1.50 -5.14
C LYS A 86 24.66 2.56 -5.83
N ALA A 87 23.41 2.72 -5.40
CA ALA A 87 22.50 3.74 -5.92
C ALA A 87 23.10 5.14 -5.86
N LYS A 88 23.87 5.43 -4.80
CA LYS A 88 24.59 6.70 -4.66
C LYS A 88 25.67 6.94 -5.73
N ASP A 89 26.22 5.87 -6.33
CA ASP A 89 27.28 5.96 -7.33
C ASP A 89 26.70 6.21 -8.73
N VAL A 90 25.43 5.82 -8.95
CA VAL A 90 24.71 5.99 -10.24
C VAL A 90 23.85 7.24 -10.25
N TYR A 91 23.03 7.41 -9.22
CA TYR A 91 22.05 8.48 -9.11
C TYR A 91 22.60 9.70 -8.33
N GLY A 92 23.90 9.67 -8.00
CA GLY A 92 24.53 10.62 -7.08
C GLY A 92 24.04 10.42 -5.65
N LEU A 93 24.62 11.17 -4.71
CA LEU A 93 24.11 11.25 -3.34
C LEU A 93 22.67 11.76 -3.42
N THR A 94 21.68 10.86 -3.43
CA THR A 94 20.29 11.26 -3.24
C THR A 94 20.26 12.04 -1.94
N SER A 95 19.69 13.24 -1.97
CA SER A 95 19.61 14.22 -0.89
C SER A 95 18.92 13.73 0.41
N SER A 96 18.80 12.42 0.64
CA SER A 96 18.32 11.87 1.91
C SER A 96 19.34 12.02 3.05
N GLY A 97 20.60 12.41 2.76
CA GLY A 97 21.63 12.58 3.79
C GLY A 97 21.79 14.00 4.35
N LYS A 98 21.42 15.06 3.61
CA LYS A 98 21.55 16.46 4.03
C LYS A 98 20.90 17.35 2.97
N GLY A 99 19.70 17.88 3.25
CA GLY A 99 19.10 18.93 2.42
C GLY A 99 17.84 18.54 1.63
N CYS A 100 16.98 17.67 2.16
CA CYS A 100 15.56 17.71 1.75
C CYS A 100 14.95 18.98 2.33
N SER A 101 15.08 20.07 1.56
CA SER A 101 14.45 21.35 1.83
C SER A 101 12.94 21.15 1.97
N LYS A 102 12.39 21.71 3.06
CA LYS A 102 10.98 21.80 3.49
C LYS A 102 9.92 21.78 2.37
N ARG A 103 10.25 22.31 1.19
CA ARG A 103 9.39 22.43 0.01
C ARG A 103 8.89 21.09 -0.56
N CYS A 104 9.72 20.03 -0.60
CA CYS A 104 9.25 18.75 -1.12
C CYS A 104 8.17 18.12 -0.24
N ARG A 105 8.18 18.37 1.07
CA ARG A 105 7.17 17.85 2.00
C ARG A 105 5.84 18.58 1.83
N GLU A 106 5.89 19.89 1.59
CA GLU A 106 4.72 20.75 1.39
C GLU A 106 3.99 20.44 0.07
N ASP A 107 4.73 20.15 -1.00
CA ASP A 107 4.14 19.83 -2.31
C ASP A 107 3.36 18.50 -2.27
N PHE A 108 3.91 17.45 -1.62
CA PHE A 108 3.19 16.17 -1.46
C PHE A 108 1.97 16.27 -0.54
N THR A 109 2.01 17.11 0.50
CA THR A 109 0.84 17.32 1.36
C THR A 109 -0.27 18.05 0.62
N LYS A 110 0.07 19.05 -0.18
CA LYS A 110 -0.91 19.82 -0.95
C LYS A 110 -1.55 19.00 -2.07
N GLU A 111 -0.77 18.21 -2.80
CA GLU A 111 -1.29 17.32 -3.84
C GLU A 111 -2.20 16.22 -3.25
N LYS A 112 -1.84 15.70 -2.07
CA LYS A 112 -2.68 14.73 -1.35
C LYS A 112 -4.01 15.34 -0.92
N GLU A 113 -4.00 16.55 -0.35
CA GLU A 113 -5.22 17.25 0.07
C GLU A 113 -6.14 17.56 -1.11
N ASP A 114 -5.58 18.01 -2.24
CA ASP A 114 -6.35 18.28 -3.48
C ASP A 114 -7.01 17.00 -4.03
N LEU A 115 -6.26 15.89 -4.03
CA LEU A 115 -6.77 14.60 -4.50
C LEU A 115 -7.87 14.05 -3.57
N GLU A 116 -7.73 14.20 -2.25
CA GLU A 116 -8.76 13.82 -1.28
C GLU A 116 -10.03 14.68 -1.41
N ALA A 117 -9.87 15.99 -1.65
CA ALA A 117 -11.00 16.90 -1.87
C ALA A 117 -11.79 16.53 -3.13
N ARG A 118 -11.08 16.27 -4.24
CA ARG A 118 -11.70 15.83 -5.50
C ARG A 118 -12.45 14.51 -5.35
N LEU A 119 -11.88 13.56 -4.59
CA LEU A 119 -12.53 12.28 -4.34
C LEU A 119 -13.81 12.43 -3.51
N ARG A 120 -13.79 13.30 -2.48
CA ARG A 120 -14.99 13.62 -1.69
C ARG A 120 -16.08 14.24 -2.55
N GLU A 121 -15.74 15.25 -3.36
CA GLU A 121 -16.70 15.90 -4.24
C GLU A 121 -17.33 14.92 -5.24
N GLU A 122 -16.53 14.00 -5.81
CA GLU A 122 -17.04 12.98 -6.73
C GLU A 122 -18.00 12.01 -6.03
N MET A 123 -17.69 11.61 -4.80
CA MET A 123 -18.54 10.73 -3.99
C MET A 123 -19.85 11.42 -3.60
N ASP A 124 -19.80 12.69 -3.20
CA ASP A 124 -20.98 13.49 -2.87
C ASP A 124 -21.87 13.71 -4.10
N SER A 125 -21.28 13.99 -5.27
CA SER A 125 -22.01 14.11 -6.54
C SER A 125 -22.71 12.79 -6.93
N LYS A 126 -22.02 11.65 -6.75
CA LYS A 126 -22.61 10.33 -6.98
C LYS A 126 -23.74 10.03 -6.02
N LEU A 127 -23.57 10.36 -4.73
CA LEU A 127 -24.58 10.17 -3.71
C LEU A 127 -25.84 11.01 -4.01
N ALA A 128 -25.67 12.29 -4.35
CA ALA A 128 -26.76 13.17 -4.72
C ALA A 128 -27.56 12.62 -5.91
N LYS A 129 -26.88 12.11 -6.95
CA LYS A 129 -27.54 11.48 -8.11
C LYS A 129 -28.35 10.23 -7.74
N VAL A 130 -27.86 9.43 -6.79
CA VAL A 130 -28.60 8.25 -6.31
C VAL A 130 -29.82 8.67 -5.50
N VAL A 131 -29.68 9.68 -4.63
CA VAL A 131 -30.78 10.22 -3.82
C VAL A 131 -31.88 10.80 -4.70
N GLU A 132 -31.53 11.58 -5.72
CA GLU A 132 -32.54 12.14 -6.65
C GLU A 132 -33.27 11.05 -7.42
N LYS A 133 -32.56 10.04 -7.94
CA LYS A 133 -33.21 8.88 -8.58
C LYS A 133 -34.12 8.11 -7.61
N LEU A 134 -33.77 8.06 -6.33
CA LEU A 134 -34.59 7.40 -5.32
C LEU A 134 -35.86 8.21 -5.01
N LYS A 135 -35.74 9.54 -4.87
CA LYS A 135 -36.88 10.45 -4.70
C LYS A 135 -37.85 10.37 -5.88
N GLU A 136 -37.33 10.36 -7.10
CA GLU A 136 -38.14 10.25 -8.31
C GLU A 136 -38.91 8.91 -8.36
N LYS A 137 -38.23 7.79 -8.05
CA LYS A 137 -38.88 6.47 -7.93
C LYS A 137 -39.92 6.43 -6.82
N PHE A 138 -39.64 7.10 -5.69
CA PHE A 138 -40.58 7.17 -4.57
C PHE A 138 -41.81 8.00 -4.94
N ALA A 139 -41.64 9.13 -5.62
CA ALA A 139 -42.74 9.95 -6.13
C ALA A 139 -43.60 9.20 -7.16
N GLN A 140 -42.98 8.52 -8.13
CA GLN A 140 -43.69 7.66 -9.07
C GLN A 140 -44.47 6.55 -8.36
N LYS A 141 -43.88 5.95 -7.31
CA LYS A 141 -44.56 4.92 -6.52
C LYS A 141 -45.76 5.48 -5.74
N LEU A 142 -45.65 6.65 -5.13
CA LEU A 142 -46.76 7.32 -4.44
C LEU A 142 -47.89 7.70 -5.41
N GLN A 143 -47.56 8.22 -6.59
CA GLN A 143 -48.54 8.50 -7.64
C GLN A 143 -49.24 7.23 -8.13
N SER A 144 -48.51 6.12 -8.27
CA SER A 144 -49.09 4.82 -8.65
C SER A 144 -50.00 4.20 -7.57
N MET A 145 -49.86 4.64 -6.31
CA MET A 145 -50.67 4.18 -5.17
C MET A 145 -51.83 5.13 -4.83
N GLY A 146 -52.04 6.21 -5.60
CA GLY A 146 -53.22 7.07 -5.49
C GLY A 146 -53.25 8.00 -4.28
N ILE A 147 -52.11 8.34 -3.68
CA ILE A 147 -52.03 9.30 -2.56
C ILE A 147 -51.66 10.69 -3.12
N PRO A 148 -52.53 11.71 -3.02
CA PRO A 148 -52.21 13.07 -3.47
C PRO A 148 -51.05 13.66 -2.65
N GLN A 149 -50.11 14.32 -3.31
CA GLN A 149 -49.07 15.09 -2.62
C GLN A 149 -49.73 16.28 -1.91
N GLN A 150 -49.57 16.33 -0.59
CA GLN A 150 -49.99 17.47 0.23
C GLN A 150 -49.20 18.70 -0.22
N SER A 151 -49.92 19.73 -0.65
CA SER A 151 -49.42 21.03 -1.08
C SER A 151 -48.63 21.74 0.02
N ASP A 152 -47.55 22.39 -0.41
CA ASP A 152 -46.90 23.59 0.12
C ASP A 152 -47.35 24.06 1.51
N ILE A 153 -46.45 23.95 2.47
CA ILE A 153 -46.55 24.72 3.72
C ILE A 153 -45.76 26.00 3.48
N ASP A 154 -46.46 27.05 3.07
CA ASP A 154 -45.93 28.40 3.00
C ASP A 154 -45.55 28.90 4.40
N ALA A 155 -44.38 29.52 4.47
CA ALA A 155 -43.91 30.27 5.63
C ALA A 155 -44.56 31.67 5.63
N ALA A 156 -45.48 31.94 6.58
CA ALA A 156 -45.72 33.29 7.09
C ALA A 156 -46.60 33.30 8.37
N THR A 157 -45.98 33.74 9.46
CA THR A 157 -46.55 34.66 10.46
C THR A 157 -47.63 34.13 11.42
N MET A 158 -47.23 33.84 12.66
CA MET A 158 -47.83 34.51 13.82
C MET A 158 -46.75 34.88 14.84
N ASP A 159 -46.58 36.19 14.96
CA ASP A 159 -45.90 36.94 16.00
C ASP A 159 -46.62 36.80 17.35
N GLY A 160 -45.84 36.82 18.43
CA GLY A 160 -46.22 37.36 19.73
C GLY A 160 -47.04 36.48 20.66
N THR A 161 -46.41 35.98 21.74
CA THR A 161 -46.62 36.49 23.13
C THR A 161 -46.04 35.52 24.17
N SER A 162 -44.85 35.88 24.65
CA SER A 162 -44.40 36.02 26.04
C SER A 162 -44.64 34.94 27.13
N ARG A 163 -43.57 34.79 27.94
CA ARG A 163 -43.48 34.43 29.38
C ARG A 163 -43.57 32.96 29.71
N ASP A 164 -42.83 32.42 30.66
CA ASP A 164 -41.65 32.78 31.46
C ASP A 164 -41.21 31.39 32.00
N GLU A 165 -39.92 31.18 32.22
CA GLU A 165 -39.36 30.70 33.49
C GLU A 165 -37.94 30.19 33.24
N GLU A 166 -37.03 30.98 33.79
CA GLU A 166 -35.65 30.63 34.07
C GLU A 166 -35.63 29.35 34.90
N ASP A 167 -34.73 28.42 34.58
CA ASP A 167 -33.93 27.91 35.67
C ASP A 167 -32.49 27.68 35.25
N ASN A 168 -31.65 28.29 36.07
CA ASN A 168 -30.24 28.50 35.94
C ASN A 168 -29.56 27.45 36.83
N SER A 169 -28.77 26.56 36.26
CA SER A 169 -27.57 26.12 36.95
C SER A 169 -26.47 25.75 35.97
N ASN A 170 -25.54 26.70 35.84
CA ASN A 170 -24.12 26.43 35.68
C ASN A 170 -23.70 25.20 36.48
N ASN A 171 -22.88 24.33 35.89
CA ASN A 171 -21.67 23.84 36.54
C ASN A 171 -20.64 23.43 35.49
N ASN A 172 -19.71 24.36 35.30
CA ASN A 172 -18.37 24.22 34.78
C ASN A 172 -17.66 23.04 35.47
N ILE A 173 -17.20 22.02 34.73
CA ILE A 173 -16.15 21.12 35.23
C ILE A 173 -14.97 21.22 34.28
N GLU A 174 -13.86 21.56 34.91
CA GLU A 174 -12.60 22.02 34.37
C GLU A 174 -11.83 20.89 33.67
N VAL A 175 -11.08 21.34 32.67
CA VAL A 175 -10.04 20.60 31.97
C VAL A 175 -8.86 20.43 32.92
N GLU A 176 -8.58 19.21 33.37
CA GLU A 176 -7.28 18.88 33.96
C GLU A 176 -6.35 18.31 32.89
N ASN A 177 -5.39 19.14 32.50
CA ASN A 177 -4.19 18.78 31.78
C ASN A 177 -3.21 18.15 32.77
N ASN A 178 -2.95 16.84 32.67
CA ASN A 178 -1.78 16.24 33.29
C ASN A 178 -0.65 16.15 32.26
N SER A 179 0.12 17.23 32.20
CA SER A 179 1.53 17.20 31.78
C SER A 179 2.37 17.02 33.04
N GLU A 180 3.05 15.89 33.20
CA GLU A 180 4.20 15.83 34.10
C GLU A 180 5.28 14.93 33.51
N SER A 181 6.47 15.53 33.51
CA SER A 181 7.70 15.12 32.86
C SER A 181 8.56 14.24 33.76
N ASP A 182 9.52 13.57 33.12
CA ASP A 182 10.89 13.23 33.57
C ASP A 182 11.15 12.56 34.93
N SER A 183 11.83 11.42 34.86
CA SER A 183 13.02 11.01 35.64
C SER A 183 13.42 9.61 35.14
N GLU A 184 14.51 9.40 34.40
CA GLU A 184 15.93 9.35 34.80
C GLU A 184 16.25 8.39 35.97
N GLU A 185 17.24 7.52 35.68
CA GLU A 185 18.12 6.72 36.57
C GLU A 185 17.56 5.42 37.21
N ASP A 186 17.99 4.26 36.67
CA ASP A 186 19.08 3.43 37.23
C ASP A 186 19.52 2.31 36.25
#